data_AF-A0A9N9DHS0-F1
#
_entry.id   AF-A0A9N9DHS0-F1
#
_cell.length_a   1.000
_cell.length_b   1.000
_cell.length_c   1.000
_cell.angle_alpha   90.00
_cell.angle_beta   90.00
_cell.angle_gamma   90.00
#
_symmetry.space_group_name_H-M   'P 1'
#
loop_
_entity.id
_entity.type
_entity.pdbx_description
1 polymer ?
#
loop_
_entity_poly.entity_id
_entity_poly.type
_entity_poly.pdbx_seq_one_letter_code
_entity_poly.pdbx_strand_id
1 'polypeptide(L)'
;MISKLANETLQHVFSFIEDTKTLYSIIRVNRSWCGNGIKYLWKNPFTENIHDLTNHSKILNVFIPILKKNKVLEWKNKADCMKKKMLDTKFMYPSFITHLDYDNLFRIVSTYYKMNKDDADSFVDYMEEQYNVLLKRTHQTSLIPTNEESPEDFGLRKILFIISIILTTLGISRASIKWLKINFKSKDIEDILHDFLILGKDLVANLKYLEYGKLAYKLPILNILSASCKELETINIQERFFQLIRNQVVTLLKNQKKLEDVRLIGANILMRLNYEETIFEMISSLEIYAYSLKIITFSGMHVNNDETFKFFGKCKNLERVTLENMCISFKNFEWIASAEFPKLWSLTLINVFCDNELIGQPNPLQGIIQNKTLTQNLKALSLLCAYINNDILTSIGENHRNLCFFSTQITADDDIPYLFNILDNSPNLEELHLIIPVEYTSVVNTRFIVDLAKILPRRINALQFSNLIRNIDEYRNFLENCVVKLKYFHLNFLVCSLNTREFKRYIRRWSKEKGKVIMNYHITSNKFYVMWR
;
A
#
# COMPACT_ATOMS: atom_id res chain seq x y z
N MET A 1 -26.40 -24.45 -25.62
CA MET A 1 -25.19 -25.29 -25.61
C MET A 1 -24.69 -25.44 -24.18
N ILE A 2 -24.57 -26.67 -23.69
CA ILE A 2 -23.92 -26.99 -22.41
C ILE A 2 -22.41 -26.82 -22.63
N SER A 3 -21.71 -26.07 -21.77
CA SER A 3 -20.25 -25.96 -21.90
C SER A 3 -19.61 -27.33 -21.67
N LYS A 4 -18.84 -27.84 -22.63
CA LYS A 4 -18.12 -29.12 -22.50
C LYS A 4 -16.93 -29.06 -21.51
N LEU A 5 -16.60 -27.88 -20.99
CA LEU A 5 -15.50 -27.69 -20.03
C LEU A 5 -15.96 -28.02 -18.61
N ALA A 6 -15.10 -28.71 -17.87
CA ALA A 6 -15.30 -28.97 -16.45
C ALA A 6 -15.31 -27.64 -15.66
N ASN A 7 -16.02 -27.62 -14.53
CA ASN A 7 -16.17 -26.41 -13.71
C ASN A 7 -14.81 -25.90 -13.20
N GLU A 8 -13.92 -26.82 -12.87
CA GLU A 8 -12.56 -26.58 -12.41
C GLU A 8 -11.75 -25.84 -13.48
N THR A 9 -11.91 -26.24 -14.74
CA THR A 9 -11.26 -25.57 -15.88
C THR A 9 -11.79 -24.15 -16.06
N LEU A 10 -13.11 -23.95 -15.97
CA LEU A 10 -13.70 -22.61 -16.05
C LEU A 10 -13.24 -21.72 -14.90
N GLN A 11 -13.23 -22.24 -13.67
CA GLN A 11 -12.76 -21.52 -12.49
C GLN A 11 -11.28 -21.15 -12.60
N HIS A 12 -10.43 -22.08 -13.08
CA HIS A 12 -9.03 -21.80 -13.32
C HIS A 12 -8.86 -20.66 -14.33
N VAL A 13 -9.55 -20.71 -15.48
CA VAL A 13 -9.49 -19.63 -16.49
C VAL A 13 -9.97 -18.30 -15.91
N PHE A 14 -11.11 -18.29 -15.20
CA PHE A 14 -11.68 -17.06 -14.64
C PHE A 14 -10.83 -16.46 -13.52
N SER A 15 -10.00 -17.27 -12.85
CA SER A 15 -9.11 -16.79 -11.79
C SER A 15 -8.03 -15.82 -12.29
N PHE A 16 -7.67 -15.88 -13.58
CA PHE A 16 -6.72 -14.95 -14.22
C PHE A 16 -7.38 -13.66 -14.73
N ILE A 17 -8.70 -13.50 -14.56
CA ILE A 17 -9.43 -12.33 -15.05
C ILE A 17 -9.64 -11.36 -13.90
N GLU A 18 -9.03 -10.19 -14.01
CA GLU A 18 -9.14 -9.11 -13.02
C GLU A 18 -10.16 -8.03 -13.42
N ASP A 19 -10.44 -7.89 -14.72
CA ASP A 19 -11.37 -6.88 -15.23
C ASP A 19 -12.84 -7.25 -14.96
N THR A 20 -13.52 -6.40 -14.20
CA THR A 20 -14.93 -6.52 -13.85
C THR A 20 -15.84 -6.55 -15.08
N LYS A 21 -15.52 -5.82 -16.17
CA LYS A 21 -16.35 -5.80 -17.39
C LYS A 21 -16.34 -7.15 -18.11
N THR A 22 -15.16 -7.78 -18.17
CA THR A 22 -14.98 -9.11 -18.73
C THR A 22 -15.69 -10.15 -17.87
N LEU A 23 -15.55 -10.09 -16.54
CA LEU A 23 -16.29 -10.95 -15.61
C LEU A 23 -17.82 -10.80 -15.74
N TYR A 24 -18.31 -9.57 -15.92
CA TYR A 24 -19.73 -9.31 -16.17
C TYR A 24 -20.21 -9.94 -17.49
N SER A 25 -19.38 -9.90 -18.53
CA SER A 25 -19.70 -10.54 -19.81
C SER A 25 -19.73 -12.07 -19.68
N ILE A 26 -18.79 -12.65 -18.93
CA ILE A 26 -18.71 -14.10 -18.64
C ILE A 26 -19.99 -14.61 -18.00
N ILE A 27 -20.54 -13.91 -17.00
CA ILE A 27 -21.73 -14.40 -16.29
C ILE A 27 -23.00 -14.40 -17.14
N ARG A 28 -22.98 -13.76 -18.32
CA ARG A 28 -24.11 -13.68 -19.26
C ARG A 28 -24.07 -14.78 -20.34
N VAL A 29 -22.99 -15.54 -20.45
CA VAL A 29 -22.81 -16.53 -21.53
C VAL A 29 -23.82 -17.68 -21.43
N ASN A 30 -23.85 -18.40 -20.31
CA ASN A 30 -24.82 -19.47 -20.04
C ASN A 30 -24.87 -19.78 -18.54
N ARG A 31 -25.74 -20.71 -18.11
CA ARG A 31 -25.91 -21.06 -16.68
C ARG A 31 -24.62 -21.58 -16.02
N SER A 32 -23.82 -22.39 -16.71
CA SER A 32 -22.56 -22.93 -16.18
C SER A 32 -21.52 -21.83 -15.97
N TRP A 33 -21.34 -20.98 -16.99
CA TRP A 33 -20.43 -19.84 -16.93
C TRP A 33 -20.88 -18.81 -15.88
N CYS A 34 -22.18 -18.57 -15.76
CA CYS A 34 -22.76 -17.74 -14.71
C CYS A 34 -22.40 -18.28 -13.32
N GLY A 35 -22.66 -19.55 -13.05
CA GLY A 35 -22.38 -20.16 -11.74
C GLY A 35 -20.91 -20.16 -11.33
N ASN A 36 -20.00 -20.28 -12.30
CA ASN A 36 -18.56 -20.25 -12.03
C ASN A 36 -17.99 -18.82 -11.99
N GLY A 37 -18.41 -17.94 -12.91
CA GLY A 37 -17.93 -16.58 -13.05
C GLY A 37 -18.43 -15.63 -11.96
N ILE A 38 -19.63 -15.87 -11.41
CA ILE A 38 -20.22 -14.97 -10.41
C ILE A 38 -19.37 -14.88 -9.13
N LYS A 39 -18.66 -15.96 -8.79
CA LYS A 39 -17.74 -16.02 -7.63
C LYS A 39 -16.59 -15.02 -7.78
N TYR A 40 -16.06 -14.89 -9.00
CA TYR A 40 -14.96 -13.98 -9.30
C TYR A 40 -15.44 -12.54 -9.43
N LEU A 41 -16.64 -12.32 -10.00
CA LEU A 41 -17.24 -10.99 -10.07
C LEU A 41 -17.49 -10.40 -8.67
N TRP A 42 -17.93 -11.24 -7.72
CA TRP A 42 -18.26 -10.84 -6.35
C TRP A 42 -17.11 -11.04 -5.34
N LYS A 43 -15.89 -11.38 -5.80
CA LYS A 43 -14.76 -11.68 -4.92
C LYS A 43 -14.31 -10.48 -4.07
N ASN A 44 -14.41 -9.28 -4.65
CA ASN A 44 -14.00 -8.01 -4.05
C ASN A 44 -15.03 -6.92 -4.39
N PRO A 45 -16.18 -6.88 -3.71
CA PRO A 45 -17.23 -5.91 -3.98
C PRO A 45 -16.99 -4.54 -3.34
N PHE A 46 -15.88 -4.35 -2.61
CA PHE A 46 -15.57 -3.11 -1.87
C PHE A 46 -14.20 -2.54 -2.26
N THR A 47 -13.86 -2.58 -3.56
CA THR A 47 -12.52 -2.25 -4.09
C THR A 47 -12.14 -0.78 -3.92
N GLU A 48 -10.84 -0.45 -3.87
CA GLU A 48 -10.36 0.95 -3.80
C GLU A 48 -10.54 1.76 -5.09
N ASN A 49 -10.59 1.11 -6.25
CA ASN A 49 -10.54 1.79 -7.55
C ASN A 49 -11.93 2.22 -8.04
N ILE A 50 -12.63 2.99 -7.21
CA ILE A 50 -13.98 3.46 -7.49
C ILE A 50 -13.93 4.93 -7.87
N HIS A 51 -13.95 5.21 -9.17
CA HIS A 51 -14.12 6.58 -9.69
C HIS A 51 -15.54 7.14 -9.43
N ASP A 52 -16.51 6.27 -9.13
CA ASP A 52 -17.91 6.63 -8.92
C ASP A 52 -18.50 5.85 -7.73
N LEU A 53 -18.32 6.41 -6.52
CA LEU A 53 -18.83 5.81 -5.28
C LEU A 53 -20.36 5.72 -5.27
N THR A 54 -21.04 6.64 -5.95
CA THR A 54 -22.49 6.70 -6.03
C THR A 54 -23.05 5.48 -6.77
N ASN A 55 -22.49 5.15 -7.94
CA ASN A 55 -22.94 3.94 -8.64
C ASN A 55 -22.51 2.66 -7.91
N HIS A 56 -21.35 2.68 -7.27
CA HIS A 56 -20.85 1.52 -6.55
C HIS A 56 -21.67 1.21 -5.28
N SER A 57 -22.20 2.23 -4.60
CA SER A 57 -23.04 2.07 -3.41
C SER A 57 -24.33 1.27 -3.66
N LYS A 58 -24.78 1.19 -4.92
CA LYS A 58 -25.91 0.34 -5.35
C LYS A 58 -25.69 -1.15 -5.07
N ILE A 59 -24.45 -1.59 -4.81
CA ILE A 59 -24.19 -2.95 -4.35
C ILE A 59 -24.96 -3.29 -3.07
N LEU A 60 -25.22 -2.30 -2.22
CA LEU A 60 -26.01 -2.48 -1.00
C LEU A 60 -27.47 -2.78 -1.29
N ASN A 61 -28.03 -2.42 -2.46
CA ASN A 61 -29.37 -2.85 -2.84
C ASN A 61 -29.45 -4.37 -3.08
N VAL A 62 -28.32 -5.04 -3.33
CA VAL A 62 -28.25 -6.51 -3.35
C VAL A 62 -28.10 -7.07 -1.94
N PHE A 63 -27.33 -6.40 -1.07
CA PHE A 63 -27.16 -6.84 0.32
C PHE A 63 -28.44 -6.66 1.14
N ILE A 64 -29.05 -5.48 1.16
CA ILE A 64 -30.17 -5.15 2.06
C ILE A 64 -31.32 -6.17 2.02
N PRO A 65 -31.79 -6.66 0.85
CA PRO A 65 -32.78 -7.74 0.82
C PRO A 65 -32.29 -9.05 1.43
N ILE A 66 -31.01 -9.40 1.24
CA ILE A 66 -30.35 -10.54 1.89
C ILE A 66 -30.31 -10.33 3.40
N LEU A 67 -30.05 -9.11 3.85
CA LEU A 67 -30.01 -8.72 5.26
C LEU A 67 -31.41 -8.79 5.91
N LYS A 68 -32.45 -8.29 5.24
CA LYS A 68 -33.85 -8.35 5.70
C LYS A 68 -34.39 -9.79 5.79
N LYS A 69 -33.95 -10.68 4.87
CA LYS A 69 -34.42 -12.07 4.79
C LYS A 69 -33.60 -13.05 5.63
N ASN A 70 -32.31 -12.78 5.83
CA ASN A 70 -31.57 -13.46 6.87
C ASN A 70 -32.26 -13.09 8.18
N LYS A 71 -33.01 -14.03 8.74
CA LYS A 71 -33.35 -13.98 10.16
C LYS A 71 -32.02 -14.15 10.91
N VAL A 72 -31.21 -13.09 11.00
CA VAL A 72 -29.87 -12.99 11.65
C VAL A 72 -29.92 -13.38 13.14
N LEU A 73 -31.07 -13.84 13.62
CA LEU A 73 -31.57 -13.70 14.96
C LEU A 73 -32.31 -14.98 15.46
N GLU A 74 -32.43 -16.03 14.63
CA GLU A 74 -32.81 -17.39 15.08
C GLU A 74 -31.60 -18.21 15.61
N TRP A 75 -30.51 -17.55 16.02
CA TRP A 75 -29.30 -18.20 16.54
C TRP A 75 -29.41 -18.52 18.03
N LYS A 76 -30.20 -19.56 18.32
CA LYS A 76 -29.89 -20.52 19.41
C LYS A 76 -30.48 -21.92 19.23
N ASN A 77 -31.37 -22.15 18.26
CA ASN A 77 -31.97 -23.47 18.07
C ASN A 77 -31.92 -23.93 16.60
N LYS A 78 -31.13 -24.99 16.36
CA LYS A 78 -31.07 -25.87 15.17
C LYS A 78 -30.35 -25.31 13.94
N ALA A 79 -29.08 -25.71 13.81
CA ALA A 79 -28.25 -25.58 12.62
C ALA A 79 -28.75 -26.38 11.39
N ASP A 80 -29.76 -27.24 11.51
CA ASP A 80 -30.18 -28.15 10.43
C ASP A 80 -31.38 -27.68 9.57
N CYS A 81 -32.11 -26.63 9.95
CA CYS A 81 -33.30 -26.19 9.19
C CYS A 81 -33.03 -25.06 8.17
N MET A 82 -31.83 -24.48 8.17
CA MET A 82 -31.50 -23.24 7.43
C MET A 82 -31.36 -23.38 5.91
N LYS A 83 -31.35 -24.59 5.33
CA LYS A 83 -31.07 -24.79 3.89
C LYS A 83 -32.23 -24.47 2.94
N LYS A 84 -33.47 -24.31 3.40
CA LYS A 84 -34.64 -24.43 2.48
C LYS A 84 -35.43 -23.14 2.22
N LYS A 85 -35.10 -22.01 2.85
CA LYS A 85 -35.88 -20.76 2.68
C LYS A 85 -35.08 -19.46 2.68
N MET A 86 -33.75 -19.52 2.54
CA MET A 86 -32.94 -18.32 2.31
C MET A 86 -32.93 -17.97 0.82
N LEU A 87 -33.44 -16.77 0.52
CA LEU A 87 -33.14 -15.92 -0.64
C LEU A 87 -34.03 -16.08 -1.90
N ASP A 88 -34.68 -14.97 -2.31
CA ASP A 88 -35.10 -14.79 -3.72
C ASP A 88 -33.92 -14.38 -4.61
N THR A 89 -32.69 -14.33 -4.06
CA THR A 89 -31.49 -14.10 -4.86
C THR A 89 -30.97 -15.44 -5.36
N LYS A 90 -30.61 -15.49 -6.65
CA LYS A 90 -30.13 -16.70 -7.33
C LYS A 90 -28.83 -17.26 -6.72
N PHE A 91 -28.09 -16.44 -5.99
CA PHE A 91 -26.82 -16.79 -5.37
C PHE A 91 -26.70 -16.23 -3.95
N MET A 92 -25.89 -16.90 -3.13
CA MET A 92 -25.47 -16.46 -1.80
C MET A 92 -24.27 -15.52 -1.94
N TYR A 93 -24.47 -14.33 -2.51
CA TYR A 93 -23.38 -13.39 -2.82
C TYR A 93 -22.38 -13.13 -1.67
N PRO A 94 -22.80 -13.00 -0.40
CA PRO A 94 -21.87 -12.79 0.72
C PRO A 94 -20.78 -13.86 0.84
N SER A 95 -21.08 -15.13 0.51
CA SER A 95 -20.11 -16.22 0.64
C SER A 95 -19.02 -16.21 -0.42
N PHE A 96 -19.18 -15.43 -1.49
CA PHE A 96 -18.18 -15.26 -2.54
C PHE A 96 -17.14 -14.20 -2.21
N ILE A 97 -17.38 -13.38 -1.18
CA ILE A 97 -16.45 -12.34 -0.78
C ILE A 97 -15.20 -12.98 -0.18
N THR A 98 -14.05 -12.57 -0.73
CA THR A 98 -12.73 -12.99 -0.27
C THR A 98 -11.81 -11.81 0.03
N HIS A 99 -12.21 -10.60 -0.35
CA HIS A 99 -11.46 -9.37 -0.11
C HIS A 99 -12.34 -8.40 0.68
N LEU A 100 -11.80 -7.89 1.78
CA LEU A 100 -12.48 -6.93 2.63
C LEU A 100 -11.55 -5.73 2.86
N ASP A 101 -11.87 -4.62 2.21
CA ASP A 101 -11.33 -3.31 2.55
C ASP A 101 -12.35 -2.60 3.45
N TYR A 102 -12.03 -2.48 4.73
CA TYR A 102 -12.94 -1.89 5.69
C TYR A 102 -13.14 -0.39 5.45
N ASP A 103 -12.10 0.33 5.04
CA ASP A 103 -12.17 1.77 4.80
C ASP A 103 -13.11 2.07 3.63
N ASN A 104 -13.02 1.27 2.55
CA ASN A 104 -13.96 1.41 1.43
C ASN A 104 -15.36 0.94 1.79
N LEU A 105 -15.52 -0.15 2.54
CA LEU A 105 -16.83 -0.57 3.04
C LEU A 105 -17.50 0.60 3.78
N PHE A 106 -16.78 1.25 4.69
CA PHE A 106 -17.28 2.42 5.40
C PHE A 106 -17.68 3.56 4.45
N ARG A 107 -16.84 3.90 3.47
CA ARG A 107 -17.13 4.95 2.47
C ARG A 107 -18.35 4.62 1.62
N ILE A 108 -18.50 3.36 1.21
CA ILE A 108 -19.61 2.87 0.37
C ILE A 108 -20.92 2.96 1.16
N VAL A 109 -20.95 2.45 2.40
CA VAL A 109 -22.14 2.51 3.27
C VAL A 109 -22.48 3.96 3.61
N SER A 110 -21.48 4.79 3.93
CA SER A 110 -21.67 6.22 4.17
C SER A 110 -22.29 6.93 2.96
N THR A 111 -21.82 6.62 1.75
CA THR A 111 -22.36 7.19 0.51
C THR A 111 -23.79 6.72 0.27
N TYR A 112 -24.07 5.44 0.47
CA TYR A 112 -25.41 4.89 0.36
C TYR A 112 -26.40 5.55 1.33
N TYR A 113 -26.01 5.66 2.60
CA TYR A 113 -26.83 6.27 3.64
C TYR A 113 -27.16 7.72 3.31
N LYS A 114 -26.17 8.50 2.85
CA LYS A 114 -26.39 9.90 2.42
C LYS A 114 -27.37 10.02 1.24
N MET A 115 -27.36 9.04 0.33
CA MET A 115 -28.21 9.05 -0.87
C MET A 115 -29.62 8.51 -0.64
N ASN A 116 -29.80 7.61 0.33
CA ASN A 116 -31.04 6.88 0.57
C ASN A 116 -31.41 6.98 2.06
N LYS A 117 -31.31 8.18 2.63
CA LYS A 117 -31.40 8.38 4.08
C LYS A 117 -32.68 7.78 4.66
N ASP A 118 -33.84 8.11 4.10
CA ASP A 118 -35.13 7.65 4.61
C ASP A 118 -35.27 6.11 4.53
N ASP A 119 -34.82 5.50 3.42
CA ASP A 119 -34.83 4.04 3.24
C ASP A 119 -33.86 3.34 4.19
N ALA A 120 -32.68 3.92 4.40
CA ALA A 120 -31.66 3.41 5.30
C ALA A 120 -32.10 3.55 6.76
N ASP A 121 -32.71 4.68 7.13
CA ASP A 121 -33.32 4.92 8.44
C ASP A 121 -34.41 3.87 8.70
N SER A 122 -35.36 3.72 7.79
CA SER A 122 -36.41 2.70 7.89
C SER A 122 -35.85 1.28 8.02
N PHE A 123 -34.77 0.97 7.29
CA PHE A 123 -34.11 -0.33 7.39
C PHE A 123 -33.45 -0.54 8.76
N VAL A 124 -32.72 0.45 9.26
CA VAL A 124 -32.04 0.37 10.57
C VAL A 124 -33.08 0.24 11.67
N ASP A 125 -34.10 1.10 11.68
CA ASP A 125 -35.16 1.10 12.69
C ASP A 125 -35.89 -0.26 12.73
N TYR A 126 -36.22 -0.83 11.55
CA TYR A 126 -36.79 -2.17 11.44
C TYR A 126 -35.87 -3.25 12.04
N MET A 127 -34.57 -3.21 11.70
CA MET A 127 -33.60 -4.21 12.17
C MET A 127 -33.32 -4.08 13.68
N GLU A 128 -33.28 -2.86 14.21
CA GLU A 128 -33.15 -2.59 15.65
C GLU A 128 -34.37 -3.09 16.42
N GLU A 129 -35.59 -2.90 15.90
CA GLU A 129 -36.80 -3.46 16.50
C GLU A 129 -36.71 -5.00 16.58
N GLN A 130 -36.30 -5.65 15.49
CA GLN A 130 -36.11 -7.11 15.48
C GLN A 130 -35.05 -7.55 16.50
N TYR A 131 -33.95 -6.80 16.65
CA TYR A 131 -32.88 -7.10 17.59
C TYR A 131 -33.32 -6.94 19.06
N ASN A 132 -34.02 -5.84 19.37
CA ASN A 132 -34.52 -5.53 20.71
C ASN A 132 -35.58 -6.53 21.20
N VAL A 133 -36.42 -7.06 20.31
CA VAL A 133 -37.38 -8.14 20.61
C VAL A 133 -36.67 -9.41 21.11
N LEU A 134 -35.41 -9.64 20.71
CA LEU A 134 -34.64 -10.84 21.08
C LEU A 134 -33.75 -10.65 22.30
N LEU A 135 -33.14 -9.47 22.48
CA LEU A 135 -32.42 -9.13 23.71
C LEU A 135 -33.31 -9.22 24.96
N LYS A 136 -34.59 -8.80 24.83
CA LYS A 136 -35.61 -8.95 25.89
C LYS A 136 -35.87 -10.42 26.25
N ARG A 137 -35.58 -11.38 25.37
CA ARG A 137 -35.72 -12.83 25.63
C ARG A 137 -34.46 -13.46 26.24
N THR A 138 -33.31 -12.78 26.23
CA THR A 138 -32.01 -13.34 26.65
C THR A 138 -31.39 -12.65 27.88
N HIS A 139 -32.09 -11.72 28.55
CA HIS A 139 -31.62 -11.00 29.75
C HIS A 139 -30.19 -10.40 29.60
N GLN A 140 -29.90 -9.79 28.46
CA GLN A 140 -28.67 -9.00 28.27
C GLN A 140 -29.03 -7.52 28.08
N THR A 141 -28.24 -6.65 28.69
CA THR A 141 -28.36 -5.19 28.64
C THR A 141 -28.17 -4.67 27.21
N SER A 142 -28.97 -3.69 26.82
CA SER A 142 -28.92 -3.05 25.49
C SER A 142 -27.56 -2.41 25.24
N LEU A 143 -27.04 -2.54 24.01
CA LEU A 143 -25.82 -1.89 23.52
C LEU A 143 -25.99 -0.35 23.34
N ILE A 144 -26.96 0.28 23.99
CA ILE A 144 -27.35 1.67 23.72
C ILE A 144 -27.31 2.49 25.02
N PRO A 145 -26.36 3.44 25.16
CA PRO A 145 -26.48 4.55 26.10
C PRO A 145 -27.58 5.51 25.62
N THR A 146 -28.46 5.94 26.52
CA THR A 146 -29.65 6.76 26.24
C THR A 146 -29.42 8.25 26.48
N ASN A 147 -28.29 8.81 26.04
CA ASN A 147 -28.00 10.23 26.25
C ASN A 147 -28.21 11.04 24.97
N GLU A 148 -28.56 12.31 25.11
CA GLU A 148 -28.82 13.29 24.03
C GLU A 148 -27.59 13.41 23.11
N GLU A 149 -27.59 12.65 22.02
CA GLU A 149 -26.55 12.65 20.99
C GLU A 149 -26.80 13.75 19.96
N SER A 150 -25.72 14.31 19.40
CA SER A 150 -25.82 15.27 18.30
C SER A 150 -26.39 14.59 17.04
N PRO A 151 -27.07 15.32 16.14
CA PRO A 151 -27.58 14.74 14.88
C PRO A 151 -26.49 14.12 13.98
N GLU A 152 -25.24 14.58 14.10
CA GLU A 152 -24.10 14.03 13.37
C GLU A 152 -23.68 12.66 13.93
N ASP A 153 -23.70 12.48 15.25
CA ASP A 153 -23.40 11.21 15.92
C ASP A 153 -24.43 10.13 15.57
N PHE A 154 -25.70 10.51 15.47
CA PHE A 154 -26.79 9.60 15.13
C PHE A 154 -26.63 8.97 13.73
N GLY A 155 -26.24 9.78 12.74
CA GLY A 155 -26.01 9.29 11.37
C GLY A 155 -24.83 8.33 11.26
N LEU A 156 -23.75 8.61 12.00
CA LEU A 156 -22.61 7.70 12.09
C LEU A 156 -23.03 6.36 12.70
N ARG A 157 -23.79 6.38 13.78
CA ARG A 157 -24.31 5.18 14.46
C ARG A 157 -25.08 4.25 13.51
N LYS A 158 -25.95 4.81 12.67
CA LYS A 158 -26.70 4.04 11.67
C LYS A 158 -25.82 3.45 10.57
N ILE A 159 -24.84 4.21 10.08
CA ILE A 159 -23.84 3.71 9.13
C ILE A 159 -23.09 2.51 9.72
N LEU A 160 -22.65 2.63 10.97
CA LEU A 160 -21.94 1.60 11.70
C LEU A 160 -22.79 0.35 11.92
N PHE A 161 -24.08 0.52 12.23
CA PHE A 161 -25.01 -0.59 12.36
C PHE A 161 -25.19 -1.37 11.05
N ILE A 162 -25.30 -0.68 9.91
CA ILE A 162 -25.36 -1.34 8.59
C ILE A 162 -24.08 -2.13 8.32
N ILE A 163 -22.91 -1.57 8.65
CA ILE A 163 -21.62 -2.27 8.51
C ILE A 163 -21.59 -3.53 9.37
N SER A 164 -22.02 -3.44 10.63
CA SER A 164 -22.11 -4.58 11.55
C SER A 164 -22.96 -5.71 10.94
N ILE A 165 -24.14 -5.39 10.42
CA ILE A 165 -25.01 -6.38 9.76
C ILE A 165 -24.33 -7.04 8.54
N ILE A 166 -23.65 -6.25 7.70
CA ILE A 166 -22.91 -6.77 6.54
C ILE A 166 -21.86 -7.77 7.01
N LEU A 167 -21.03 -7.36 7.98
CA LEU A 167 -19.98 -8.18 8.56
C LEU A 167 -20.54 -9.48 9.18
N THR A 168 -21.59 -9.40 10.00
CA THR A 168 -22.28 -10.59 10.54
C THR A 168 -22.76 -11.51 9.42
N THR A 169 -23.27 -10.95 8.32
CA THR A 169 -23.74 -11.73 7.17
C THR A 169 -22.60 -12.44 6.45
N LEU A 170 -21.42 -11.82 6.33
CA LEU A 170 -20.21 -12.50 5.85
C LEU A 170 -19.89 -13.71 6.74
N GLY A 171 -19.95 -13.50 8.05
CA GLY A 171 -19.85 -14.54 9.09
C GLY A 171 -20.76 -15.73 8.85
N ILE A 172 -22.06 -15.47 8.84
CA ILE A 172 -23.11 -16.49 8.65
C ILE A 172 -22.95 -17.22 7.31
N SER A 173 -22.60 -16.48 6.26
CA SER A 173 -22.44 -17.03 4.92
C SER A 173 -21.16 -17.87 4.74
N ARG A 174 -20.29 -17.92 5.77
CA ARG A 174 -18.99 -18.59 5.75
C ARG A 174 -18.09 -18.06 4.63
N ALA A 175 -18.08 -16.74 4.46
CA ALA A 175 -17.11 -16.08 3.58
C ALA A 175 -15.68 -16.45 4.02
N SER A 176 -14.77 -16.67 3.08
CA SER A 176 -13.38 -16.99 3.40
C SER A 176 -12.50 -15.82 2.96
N ILE A 177 -12.21 -14.93 3.91
CA ILE A 177 -11.44 -13.72 3.65
C ILE A 177 -9.97 -14.09 3.47
N LYS A 178 -9.45 -13.78 2.28
CA LYS A 178 -8.07 -14.00 1.86
C LYS A 178 -7.27 -12.70 1.85
N TRP A 179 -7.94 -11.56 1.75
CA TRP A 179 -7.33 -10.23 1.71
C TRP A 179 -8.11 -9.30 2.64
N LEU A 180 -7.41 -8.66 3.57
CA LEU A 180 -8.01 -7.79 4.59
C LEU A 180 -7.19 -6.51 4.71
N LYS A 181 -7.88 -5.37 4.64
CA LYS A 181 -7.31 -4.04 4.89
C LYS A 181 -8.14 -3.29 5.93
N ILE A 182 -7.44 -2.77 6.94
CA ILE A 182 -8.02 -2.00 8.03
C ILE A 182 -7.14 -0.77 8.28
N ASN A 183 -7.57 0.43 7.84
CA ASN A 183 -6.89 1.70 8.15
C ASN A 183 -7.85 2.81 8.58
N PHE A 184 -8.66 2.56 9.59
CA PHE A 184 -9.59 3.56 10.11
C PHE A 184 -9.12 4.21 11.42
N LYS A 185 -9.54 5.44 11.69
CA LYS A 185 -9.11 6.24 12.87
C LYS A 185 -10.18 6.37 13.97
N SER A 186 -11.37 5.80 13.79
CA SER A 186 -12.49 5.92 14.74
C SER A 186 -12.55 4.73 15.69
N LYS A 187 -12.85 5.03 16.97
CA LYS A 187 -13.02 4.05 18.04
C LYS A 187 -14.29 3.21 17.88
N ASP A 188 -15.41 3.81 17.48
CA ASP A 188 -16.70 3.09 17.35
C ASP A 188 -16.64 2.00 16.27
N ILE A 189 -15.76 2.18 15.30
CA ILE A 189 -15.47 1.21 14.23
C ILE A 189 -14.69 0.01 14.76
N GLU A 190 -13.86 0.24 15.76
CA GLU A 190 -13.03 -0.79 16.36
C GLU A 190 -13.89 -1.82 17.10
N ASP A 191 -14.85 -1.38 17.89
CA ASP A 191 -15.72 -2.28 18.66
C ASP A 191 -16.52 -3.22 17.74
N ILE A 192 -17.02 -2.69 16.62
CA ILE A 192 -17.73 -3.49 15.61
C ILE A 192 -16.82 -4.49 14.92
N LEU A 193 -15.60 -4.07 14.57
CA LEU A 193 -14.61 -4.96 13.97
C LEU A 193 -14.18 -6.06 14.93
N HIS A 194 -13.99 -5.72 16.20
CA HIS A 194 -13.67 -6.65 17.26
C HIS A 194 -14.77 -7.71 17.41
N ASP A 195 -16.03 -7.28 17.53
CA ASP A 195 -17.17 -8.19 17.65
C ASP A 195 -17.31 -9.09 16.43
N PHE A 196 -17.13 -8.54 15.23
CA PHE A 196 -17.11 -9.31 13.99
C PHE A 196 -16.01 -10.39 13.99
N LEU A 197 -14.78 -10.02 14.37
CA LEU A 197 -13.65 -10.94 14.37
C LEU A 197 -13.74 -12.00 15.48
N ILE A 198 -14.37 -11.69 16.62
CA ILE A 198 -14.67 -12.68 17.66
C ILE A 198 -15.63 -13.75 17.12
N LEU A 199 -16.71 -13.32 16.48
CA LEU A 199 -17.74 -14.21 15.94
C LEU A 199 -17.27 -14.96 14.69
N GLY A 200 -16.23 -14.45 14.03
CA GLY A 200 -15.79 -14.85 12.70
C GLY A 200 -14.33 -15.29 12.59
N LYS A 201 -13.74 -15.93 13.62
CA LYS A 201 -12.34 -16.40 13.56
C LYS A 201 -12.04 -17.27 12.34
N ASP A 202 -12.99 -18.12 11.95
CA ASP A 202 -12.88 -18.97 10.76
C ASP A 202 -12.84 -18.18 9.45
N LEU A 203 -13.37 -16.95 9.44
CA LEU A 203 -13.40 -16.10 8.23
C LEU A 203 -11.98 -15.66 7.82
N VAL A 204 -11.10 -15.46 8.81
CA VAL A 204 -9.72 -14.99 8.62
C VAL A 204 -8.69 -16.11 8.74
N ALA A 205 -9.10 -17.36 8.94
CA ALA A 205 -8.18 -18.50 9.04
C ALA A 205 -7.35 -18.72 7.77
N ASN A 206 -7.92 -18.41 6.60
CA ASN A 206 -7.29 -18.53 5.29
C ASN A 206 -6.75 -17.18 4.76
N LEU A 207 -6.51 -16.22 5.65
CA LEU A 207 -6.04 -14.90 5.28
C LEU A 207 -4.61 -14.99 4.72
N LYS A 208 -4.40 -14.45 3.52
CA LYS A 208 -3.11 -14.41 2.82
C LYS A 208 -2.47 -13.03 2.79
N TYR A 209 -3.30 -11.99 2.82
CA TYR A 209 -2.85 -10.60 2.81
C TYR A 209 -3.51 -9.83 3.96
N LEU A 210 -2.69 -9.15 4.74
CA LEU A 210 -3.13 -8.25 5.79
C LEU A 210 -2.47 -6.88 5.63
N GLU A 211 -3.28 -5.83 5.51
CA GLU A 211 -2.87 -4.44 5.73
C GLU A 211 -3.57 -3.89 6.97
N TYR A 212 -2.78 -3.43 7.93
CA TYR A 212 -3.26 -3.02 9.24
C TYR A 212 -2.57 -1.73 9.71
N GLY A 213 -3.31 -0.63 9.80
CA GLY A 213 -2.72 0.67 10.13
C GLY A 213 -3.68 1.67 10.78
N LYS A 214 -3.12 2.79 11.27
CA LYS A 214 -3.83 4.03 11.69
C LYS A 214 -4.90 3.95 12.79
N LEU A 215 -5.17 2.79 13.39
CA LEU A 215 -6.11 2.63 14.51
C LEU A 215 -5.61 3.22 15.84
N ALA A 216 -6.54 3.66 16.69
CA ALA A 216 -6.25 4.22 18.02
C ALA A 216 -6.03 3.12 19.09
N TYR A 217 -6.78 2.01 19.03
CA TYR A 217 -6.56 0.83 19.86
C TYR A 217 -6.46 -0.39 18.94
N LYS A 218 -5.37 -1.16 19.10
CA LYS A 218 -4.96 -2.19 18.11
C LYS A 218 -4.86 -3.59 18.69
N LEU A 219 -4.80 -3.68 20.01
CA LEU A 219 -4.50 -4.90 20.73
C LEU A 219 -5.59 -5.97 20.56
N PRO A 220 -6.90 -5.69 20.71
CA PRO A 220 -7.92 -6.73 20.64
C PRO A 220 -7.98 -7.39 19.26
N ILE A 221 -7.97 -6.59 18.19
CA ILE A 221 -8.00 -7.08 16.81
C ILE A 221 -6.72 -7.87 16.50
N LEU A 222 -5.53 -7.35 16.84
CA LEU A 222 -4.28 -8.06 16.61
C LEU A 222 -4.15 -9.34 17.42
N ASN A 223 -4.71 -9.42 18.64
CA ASN A 223 -4.78 -10.67 19.40
C ASN A 223 -5.57 -11.74 18.63
N ILE A 224 -6.70 -11.37 18.03
CA ILE A 224 -7.51 -12.32 17.25
C ILE A 224 -6.77 -12.75 15.98
N LEU A 225 -6.20 -11.79 15.25
CA LEU A 225 -5.47 -12.06 14.01
C LEU A 225 -4.22 -12.93 14.26
N SER A 226 -3.43 -12.62 15.28
CA SER A 226 -2.22 -13.37 15.64
C SER A 226 -2.51 -14.81 16.10
N ALA A 227 -3.66 -15.03 16.73
CA ALA A 227 -4.12 -16.36 17.12
C ALA A 227 -4.66 -17.18 15.93
N SER A 228 -5.39 -16.53 15.01
CA SER A 228 -6.20 -17.21 13.99
C SER A 228 -5.50 -17.35 12.63
N CYS A 229 -4.65 -16.40 12.24
CA CYS A 229 -4.02 -16.39 10.92
C CYS A 229 -2.72 -17.22 10.93
N LYS A 230 -2.63 -18.18 10.01
CA LYS A 230 -1.44 -19.06 9.82
C LYS A 230 -0.94 -19.11 8.38
N GLU A 231 -1.63 -18.46 7.45
CA GLU A 231 -1.41 -18.56 5.99
C GLU A 231 -1.04 -17.21 5.35
N LEU A 232 -0.67 -16.21 6.16
CA LEU A 232 -0.34 -14.88 5.63
C LEU A 232 0.94 -14.95 4.81
N GLU A 233 0.86 -14.58 3.54
CA GLU A 233 1.99 -14.41 2.62
C GLU A 233 2.47 -12.95 2.61
N THR A 234 1.57 -12.00 2.89
CA THR A 234 1.85 -10.56 2.95
C THR A 234 1.34 -9.94 4.25
N ILE A 235 2.22 -9.22 4.94
CA ILE A 235 1.91 -8.46 6.16
C ILE A 235 2.39 -7.02 5.99
N ASN A 236 1.46 -6.07 6.06
CA ASN A 236 1.73 -4.63 6.08
C ASN A 236 1.17 -4.03 7.37
N ILE A 237 2.04 -3.63 8.30
CA ILE A 237 1.65 -3.05 9.58
C ILE A 237 2.19 -1.62 9.69
N GLN A 238 1.27 -0.67 9.88
CA GLN A 238 1.60 0.73 10.15
C GLN A 238 1.25 1.10 11.60
N GLU A 239 2.28 1.31 12.41
CA GLU A 239 2.13 1.65 13.82
C GLU A 239 3.19 2.66 14.28
N ARG A 240 2.73 3.76 14.85
CA ARG A 240 3.56 4.78 15.48
C ARG A 240 4.27 4.26 16.74
N PHE A 241 3.60 3.39 17.51
CA PHE A 241 4.04 2.90 18.81
C PHE A 241 4.13 1.36 18.85
N PHE A 242 5.10 0.78 18.14
CA PHE A 242 5.27 -0.68 18.06
C PHE A 242 5.40 -1.37 19.43
N GLN A 243 5.94 -0.69 20.44
CA GLN A 243 6.06 -1.21 21.80
C GLN A 243 4.71 -1.57 22.43
N LEU A 244 3.62 -0.93 21.99
CA LEU A 244 2.27 -1.21 22.49
C LEU A 244 1.67 -2.47 21.87
N ILE A 245 2.20 -2.95 20.75
CA ILE A 245 1.68 -4.12 20.01
C ILE A 245 2.75 -5.20 19.81
N ARG A 246 3.88 -5.10 20.53
CA ARG A 246 5.05 -5.97 20.39
C ARG A 246 4.68 -7.43 20.31
N ASN A 247 4.05 -7.93 21.37
CA ASN A 247 3.76 -9.35 21.54
C ASN A 247 2.86 -9.87 20.42
N GLN A 248 1.86 -9.09 20.02
CA GLN A 248 0.90 -9.46 19.00
C GLN A 248 1.53 -9.52 17.61
N VAL A 249 2.35 -8.53 17.27
CA VAL A 249 3.05 -8.51 15.97
C VAL A 249 4.07 -9.64 15.90
N VAL A 250 4.88 -9.84 16.95
CA VAL A 250 5.84 -10.95 17.02
C VAL A 250 5.11 -12.30 16.88
N THR A 251 4.01 -12.48 17.61
CA THR A 251 3.21 -13.71 17.54
C THR A 251 2.61 -13.90 16.15
N LEU A 252 2.09 -12.84 15.54
CA LEU A 252 1.56 -12.87 14.18
C LEU A 252 2.66 -13.28 13.20
N LEU A 253 3.83 -12.66 13.24
CA LEU A 253 4.94 -12.98 12.36
C LEU A 253 5.37 -14.45 12.50
N LYS A 254 5.62 -14.93 13.73
CA LYS A 254 6.12 -16.30 14.00
C LYS A 254 5.14 -17.42 13.63
N ASN A 255 3.85 -17.11 13.56
CA ASN A 255 2.80 -18.12 13.40
C ASN A 255 2.47 -18.48 11.95
N GLN A 256 3.18 -17.91 10.97
CA GLN A 256 2.86 -18.12 9.56
C GLN A 256 3.57 -19.36 9.00
N LYS A 257 2.97 -20.01 8.02
CA LYS A 257 3.61 -21.12 7.31
C LYS A 257 4.66 -20.67 6.30
N LYS A 258 4.48 -19.46 5.75
CA LYS A 258 5.35 -18.86 4.74
C LYS A 258 5.12 -17.35 4.74
N LEU A 259 6.17 -16.54 4.63
CA LEU A 259 6.04 -15.10 4.39
C LEU A 259 6.87 -14.69 3.16
N GLU A 260 6.27 -13.87 2.30
CA GLU A 260 6.91 -13.37 1.07
C GLU A 260 7.08 -11.84 1.08
N ASP A 261 6.12 -11.08 1.59
CA ASP A 261 6.14 -9.61 1.63
C ASP A 261 5.87 -9.10 3.05
N VAL A 262 6.86 -8.41 3.63
CA VAL A 262 6.75 -7.84 4.97
C VAL A 262 7.04 -6.35 4.93
N ARG A 263 6.08 -5.57 5.42
CA ARG A 263 6.16 -4.12 5.54
C ARG A 263 5.84 -3.69 6.94
N LEU A 264 6.82 -3.12 7.63
CA LEU A 264 6.66 -2.59 8.98
C LEU A 264 6.96 -1.08 8.90
N ILE A 265 5.95 -0.27 9.17
CA ILE A 265 6.00 1.18 8.98
C ILE A 265 5.75 1.85 10.33
N GLY A 266 6.83 2.33 10.93
CA GLY A 266 6.90 3.05 12.18
C GLY A 266 6.65 4.55 12.06
N ALA A 267 6.78 5.23 13.19
CA ALA A 267 7.22 6.62 13.20
C ALA A 267 8.45 6.70 14.10
N ASN A 268 9.53 7.29 13.62
CA ASN A 268 10.79 7.40 14.34
C ASN A 268 10.59 8.17 15.66
N ILE A 269 10.41 7.45 16.77
CA ILE A 269 10.15 8.01 18.11
C ILE A 269 11.11 7.33 19.08
N LEU A 270 12.28 7.95 19.22
CA LEU A 270 13.35 7.53 20.14
C LEU A 270 12.98 7.62 21.63
N MET A 271 11.96 8.41 21.99
CA MET A 271 11.67 8.76 23.38
C MET A 271 10.87 7.71 24.19
N ARG A 272 10.94 6.41 23.85
CA ARG A 272 10.10 5.38 24.49
C ARG A 272 10.93 4.20 25.02
N LEU A 273 10.65 3.79 26.25
CA LEU A 273 11.23 2.61 26.89
C LEU A 273 11.03 1.35 26.03
N ASN A 274 12.05 0.48 25.98
CA ASN A 274 12.06 -0.82 25.30
C ASN A 274 11.80 -0.80 23.79
N TYR A 275 11.91 0.36 23.15
CA TYR A 275 11.70 0.48 21.71
C TYR A 275 12.68 -0.39 20.90
N GLU A 276 13.97 -0.33 21.24
CA GLU A 276 15.00 -1.09 20.53
C GLU A 276 14.81 -2.61 20.64
N GLU A 277 14.53 -3.11 21.85
CA GLU A 277 14.22 -4.53 22.08
C GLU A 277 12.99 -4.97 21.28
N THR A 278 11.98 -4.10 21.19
CA THR A 278 10.77 -4.33 20.41
C THR A 278 11.09 -4.49 18.92
N ILE A 279 11.86 -3.57 18.34
CA ILE A 279 12.22 -3.61 16.92
C ILE A 279 13.10 -4.83 16.63
N PHE A 280 14.07 -5.11 17.49
CA PHE A 280 14.94 -6.28 17.37
C PHE A 280 14.13 -7.57 17.35
N GLU A 281 13.19 -7.77 18.28
CA GLU A 281 12.42 -9.01 18.33
C GLU A 281 11.47 -9.15 17.13
N MET A 282 10.81 -8.06 16.71
CA MET A 282 9.94 -8.07 15.54
C MET A 282 10.71 -8.49 14.29
N ILE A 283 11.86 -7.89 14.04
CA ILE A 283 12.63 -8.16 12.82
C ILE A 283 13.31 -9.53 12.90
N SER A 284 13.85 -9.92 14.05
CA SER A 284 14.44 -11.26 14.24
C SER A 284 13.42 -12.39 14.07
N SER A 285 12.14 -12.12 14.32
CA SER A 285 11.06 -13.08 14.06
C SER A 285 10.92 -13.46 12.58
N LEU A 286 11.48 -12.67 11.67
CA LEU A 286 11.45 -12.93 10.23
C LEU A 286 12.51 -13.94 9.77
N GLU A 287 13.51 -14.24 10.61
CA GLU A 287 14.65 -15.09 10.24
C GLU A 287 14.21 -16.48 9.77
N ILE A 288 13.17 -17.05 10.38
CA ILE A 288 12.61 -18.36 10.00
C ILE A 288 12.04 -18.38 8.57
N TYR A 289 11.77 -17.21 7.98
CA TYR A 289 11.23 -17.05 6.63
C TYR A 289 12.26 -16.53 5.63
N ALA A 290 13.54 -16.43 6.00
CA ALA A 290 14.57 -15.85 5.14
C ALA A 290 14.58 -16.41 3.70
N TYR A 291 14.30 -17.72 3.55
CA TYR A 291 14.26 -18.37 2.24
C TYR A 291 12.97 -18.12 1.44
N SER A 292 11.89 -17.62 2.03
CA SER A 292 10.64 -17.32 1.31
C SER A 292 10.43 -15.82 1.05
N LEU A 293 11.11 -14.95 1.82
CA LEU A 293 10.97 -13.50 1.68
C LEU A 293 11.44 -13.00 0.32
N LYS A 294 10.61 -12.15 -0.28
CA LYS A 294 10.81 -11.49 -1.58
C LYS A 294 10.83 -9.97 -1.44
N ILE A 295 9.99 -9.41 -0.56
CA ILE A 295 9.84 -7.97 -0.38
C ILE A 295 9.98 -7.63 1.11
N ILE A 296 10.86 -6.69 1.40
CA ILE A 296 11.00 -6.09 2.73
C ILE A 296 10.87 -4.58 2.62
N THR A 297 10.01 -4.01 3.44
CA THR A 297 9.91 -2.56 3.66
C THR A 297 9.96 -2.26 5.14
N PHE A 298 11.00 -1.55 5.57
CA PHE A 298 11.08 -1.02 6.93
C PHE A 298 11.14 0.50 6.84
N SER A 299 10.28 1.16 7.61
CA SER A 299 10.25 2.62 7.63
C SER A 299 10.10 3.17 9.03
N GLY A 300 10.75 4.28 9.34
CA GLY A 300 10.53 5.04 10.56
C GLY A 300 10.93 4.29 11.82
N MET A 301 12.08 3.59 11.79
CA MET A 301 12.58 2.81 12.93
C MET A 301 14.03 3.12 13.30
N HIS A 302 14.35 2.77 14.54
CA HIS A 302 15.69 2.84 15.11
C HIS A 302 16.21 1.42 15.39
N VAL A 303 17.34 1.06 14.79
CA VAL A 303 17.90 -0.29 14.76
C VAL A 303 19.32 -0.25 15.32
N ASN A 304 19.41 -0.22 16.64
CA ASN A 304 20.68 -0.18 17.37
C ASN A 304 21.29 -1.57 17.62
N ASN A 305 20.46 -2.60 17.74
CA ASN A 305 20.97 -3.94 18.00
C ASN A 305 21.70 -4.46 16.75
N ASP A 306 22.99 -4.70 16.89
CA ASP A 306 23.93 -5.12 15.85
C ASP A 306 23.62 -6.44 15.13
N GLU A 307 22.68 -7.24 15.64
CA GLU A 307 22.28 -8.50 15.03
C GLU A 307 20.95 -8.42 14.27
N THR A 308 20.24 -7.29 14.34
CA THR A 308 18.88 -7.16 13.78
C THR A 308 18.79 -7.54 12.31
N PHE A 309 19.80 -7.19 11.51
CA PHE A 309 19.87 -7.41 10.07
C PHE A 309 20.74 -8.60 9.65
N LYS A 310 21.27 -9.36 10.62
CA LYS A 310 22.08 -10.56 10.37
C LYS A 310 21.37 -11.58 9.47
N PHE A 311 20.04 -11.68 9.56
CA PHE A 311 19.25 -12.63 8.77
C PHE A 311 19.25 -12.31 7.26
N PHE A 312 19.61 -11.09 6.83
CA PHE A 312 19.72 -10.77 5.39
C PHE A 312 20.70 -11.69 4.67
N GLY A 313 21.76 -12.16 5.33
CA GLY A 313 22.71 -13.13 4.75
C GLY A 313 22.07 -14.46 4.31
N LYS A 314 20.90 -14.81 4.87
CA LYS A 314 20.13 -16.02 4.54
C LYS A 314 19.09 -15.78 3.43
N CYS A 315 18.81 -14.52 3.08
CA CYS A 315 17.68 -14.14 2.24
C CYS A 315 17.97 -14.22 0.73
N LYS A 316 17.98 -15.43 0.17
CA LYS A 316 18.35 -15.66 -1.25
C LYS A 316 17.26 -15.31 -2.26
N ASN A 317 16.01 -15.09 -1.83
CA ASN A 317 14.87 -14.81 -2.70
C ASN A 317 14.40 -13.35 -2.67
N LEU A 318 15.12 -12.46 -1.98
CA LEU A 318 14.77 -11.05 -1.93
C LEU A 318 14.89 -10.41 -3.32
N GLU A 319 13.79 -9.78 -3.72
CA GLU A 319 13.61 -9.08 -4.98
C GLU A 319 13.62 -7.56 -4.77
N ARG A 320 13.08 -7.10 -3.63
CA ARG A 320 12.96 -5.69 -3.29
C ARG A 320 13.26 -5.43 -1.81
N VAL A 321 14.13 -4.45 -1.55
CA VAL A 321 14.42 -3.95 -0.20
C VAL A 321 14.20 -2.44 -0.17
N THR A 322 13.43 -1.98 0.81
CA THR A 322 13.09 -0.57 1.01
C THR A 322 13.31 -0.21 2.47
N LEU A 323 14.24 0.70 2.72
CA LEU A 323 14.57 1.24 4.04
C LEU A 323 14.37 2.75 3.99
N GLU A 324 13.44 3.27 4.80
CA GLU A 324 13.07 4.68 4.78
C GLU A 324 13.03 5.31 6.17
N ASN A 325 13.64 6.48 6.36
CA ASN A 325 13.62 7.18 7.66
C ASN A 325 14.12 6.27 8.80
N MET A 326 15.24 5.58 8.57
CA MET A 326 15.80 4.60 9.49
C MET A 326 17.10 5.11 10.09
N CYS A 327 17.29 4.92 11.38
CA CYS A 327 18.63 4.96 11.97
C CYS A 327 19.08 3.53 12.25
N ILE A 328 20.27 3.18 11.79
CA ILE A 328 20.77 1.80 11.76
C ILE A 328 22.21 1.78 12.28
N SER A 329 22.54 0.83 13.15
CA SER A 329 23.92 0.67 13.61
C SER A 329 24.86 0.28 12.48
N PHE A 330 26.15 0.62 12.61
CA PHE A 330 27.16 0.31 11.60
C PHE A 330 27.22 -1.19 11.26
N LYS A 331 27.11 -2.07 12.26
CA LYS A 331 27.12 -3.53 12.05
C LYS A 331 25.96 -4.00 11.16
N ASN A 332 24.79 -3.40 11.30
CA ASN A 332 23.64 -3.74 10.47
C ASN A 332 23.83 -3.31 9.01
N PHE A 333 24.58 -2.24 8.73
CA PHE A 333 25.02 -1.94 7.36
C PHE A 333 26.00 -3.00 6.83
N GLU A 334 26.94 -3.48 7.64
CA GLU A 334 27.86 -4.56 7.24
C GLU A 334 27.09 -5.84 6.90
N TRP A 335 26.02 -6.18 7.63
CA TRP A 335 25.17 -7.32 7.31
C TRP A 335 24.47 -7.17 5.96
N ILE A 336 23.98 -5.98 5.61
CA ILE A 336 23.39 -5.72 4.29
C ILE A 336 24.49 -5.77 3.21
N ALA A 337 25.65 -5.15 3.47
CA ALA A 337 26.75 -5.09 2.52
C ALA A 337 27.35 -6.47 2.19
N SER A 338 27.35 -7.39 3.15
CA SER A 338 27.89 -8.75 3.00
C SER A 338 26.87 -9.78 2.51
N ALA A 339 25.57 -9.46 2.51
CA ALA A 339 24.53 -10.38 2.08
C ALA A 339 24.58 -10.64 0.57
N GLU A 340 24.41 -11.90 0.18
CA GLU A 340 24.28 -12.25 -1.24
C GLU A 340 22.81 -12.15 -1.65
N PHE A 341 22.50 -11.19 -2.53
CA PHE A 341 21.15 -10.86 -2.96
C PHE A 341 20.93 -11.22 -4.45
N PRO A 342 20.90 -12.51 -4.83
CA PRO A 342 20.97 -12.94 -6.23
C PRO A 342 19.71 -12.63 -7.05
N LYS A 343 18.61 -12.22 -6.41
CA LYS A 343 17.35 -11.84 -7.10
C LYS A 343 16.98 -10.38 -6.91
N LEU A 344 17.78 -9.61 -6.17
CA LEU A 344 17.43 -8.23 -5.82
C LEU A 344 17.55 -7.35 -7.05
N TRP A 345 16.42 -6.83 -7.50
CA TRP A 345 16.35 -5.92 -8.63
C TRP A 345 15.95 -4.50 -8.22
N SER A 346 15.47 -4.30 -7.00
CA SER A 346 15.10 -2.98 -6.45
C SER A 346 15.71 -2.74 -5.07
N LEU A 347 16.45 -1.64 -4.92
CA LEU A 347 16.96 -1.15 -3.65
C LEU A 347 16.55 0.31 -3.43
N THR A 348 15.98 0.60 -2.27
CA THR A 348 15.55 1.96 -1.90
C THR A 348 16.05 2.27 -0.50
N LEU A 349 16.91 3.29 -0.40
CA LEU A 349 17.45 3.83 0.85
C LEU A 349 17.13 5.34 0.87
N ILE A 350 16.21 5.76 1.75
CA ILE A 350 15.77 7.15 1.86
C ILE A 350 15.90 7.58 3.31
N ASN A 351 16.62 8.65 3.58
CA ASN A 351 16.85 9.17 4.93
C ASN A 351 17.31 8.05 5.89
N VAL A 352 18.32 7.29 5.44
CA VAL A 352 18.94 6.20 6.20
C VAL A 352 20.31 6.65 6.67
N PHE A 353 20.56 6.60 7.99
CA PHE A 353 21.80 7.08 8.61
C PHE A 353 22.22 6.21 9.80
N CYS A 354 23.43 6.44 10.33
CA CYS A 354 24.00 5.76 11.48
C CYS A 354 24.25 6.79 12.60
N ASP A 355 23.74 6.59 13.81
CA ASP A 355 23.96 7.53 14.93
C ASP A 355 25.44 7.66 15.34
N ASN A 356 26.22 6.58 15.15
CA ASN A 356 27.63 6.51 15.55
C ASN A 356 28.54 6.94 14.40
N GLU A 357 28.35 8.14 13.84
CA GLU A 357 29.31 8.76 12.90
C GLU A 357 30.62 9.07 13.64
N LEU A 358 31.41 8.02 13.89
CA LEU A 358 32.79 8.12 14.34
C LEU A 358 33.59 8.75 13.20
N ILE A 359 34.11 9.95 13.45
CA ILE A 359 35.04 10.67 12.58
C ILE A 359 36.10 9.68 12.06
N GLY A 360 36.12 9.46 10.75
CA GLY A 360 37.10 8.61 10.08
C GLY A 360 36.64 7.22 9.64
N GLN A 361 35.39 6.81 9.89
CA GLN A 361 34.86 5.57 9.31
C GLN A 361 34.32 5.75 7.88
N PRO A 362 34.49 4.74 6.99
CA PRO A 362 33.97 4.80 5.63
C PRO A 362 32.44 4.84 5.67
N ASN A 363 31.85 5.51 4.68
CA ASN A 363 30.40 5.63 4.59
C ASN A 363 29.77 4.23 4.50
N PRO A 364 28.90 3.82 5.45
CA PRO A 364 28.39 2.47 5.50
C PRO A 364 27.52 2.10 4.28
N LEU A 365 26.99 3.10 3.56
CA LEU A 365 26.27 2.89 2.31
C LEU A 365 27.19 2.44 1.17
N GLN A 366 28.46 2.85 1.19
CA GLN A 366 29.43 2.50 0.15
C GLN A 366 29.63 0.98 0.06
N GLY A 367 29.72 0.29 1.21
CA GLY A 367 29.83 -1.17 1.24
C GLY A 367 28.63 -1.88 0.62
N ILE A 368 27.42 -1.34 0.79
CA ILE A 368 26.20 -1.86 0.15
C ILE A 368 26.30 -1.69 -1.36
N ILE A 369 26.64 -0.50 -1.85
CA ILE A 369 26.68 -0.20 -3.29
C ILE A 369 27.78 -0.98 -4.02
N GLN A 370 28.89 -1.28 -3.34
CA GLN A 370 30.00 -2.05 -3.90
C GLN A 370 29.79 -3.58 -3.85
N ASN A 371 28.67 -4.06 -3.29
CA ASN A 371 28.36 -5.47 -3.24
C ASN A 371 28.16 -6.05 -4.66
N LYS A 372 29.12 -6.89 -5.09
CA LYS A 372 29.16 -7.50 -6.43
C LYS A 372 27.95 -8.36 -6.78
N THR A 373 27.19 -8.86 -5.80
CA THR A 373 25.97 -9.64 -6.10
C THR A 373 24.80 -8.74 -6.50
N LEU A 374 24.78 -7.50 -6.02
CA LEU A 374 23.77 -6.49 -6.38
C LEU A 374 23.96 -5.99 -7.81
N THR A 375 25.21 -5.74 -8.19
CA THR A 375 25.59 -5.05 -9.43
C THR A 375 25.04 -5.70 -10.70
N GLN A 376 24.87 -7.03 -10.69
CA GLN A 376 24.40 -7.76 -11.86
C GLN A 376 22.90 -7.64 -12.10
N ASN A 377 22.10 -7.58 -11.03
CA ASN A 377 20.64 -7.72 -11.10
C ASN A 377 19.87 -6.42 -10.83
N LEU A 378 20.52 -5.42 -10.23
CA LEU A 378 19.86 -4.19 -9.84
C LEU A 378 19.37 -3.39 -11.05
N LYS A 379 18.07 -3.12 -11.09
CA LYS A 379 17.38 -2.34 -12.13
C LYS A 379 16.80 -1.05 -11.59
N ALA A 380 16.46 -0.99 -10.31
CA ALA A 380 15.91 0.18 -9.67
C ALA A 380 16.72 0.53 -8.41
N LEU A 381 17.30 1.72 -8.40
CA LEU A 381 18.07 2.24 -7.27
C LEU A 381 17.54 3.61 -6.87
N SER A 382 17.18 3.77 -5.60
CA SER A 382 16.86 5.06 -4.99
C SER A 382 17.73 5.30 -3.78
N LEU A 383 18.52 6.38 -3.82
CA LEU A 383 19.44 6.79 -2.76
C LEU A 383 19.19 8.26 -2.42
N LEU A 384 18.52 8.52 -1.31
CA LEU A 384 18.20 9.88 -0.85
C LEU A 384 18.57 10.02 0.63
N CYS A 385 19.85 9.95 0.95
CA CYS A 385 20.39 9.99 2.32
C CYS A 385 21.28 11.21 2.51
N ALA A 386 21.28 11.83 3.68
CA ALA A 386 21.99 13.09 3.96
C ALA A 386 23.49 13.06 3.57
N TYR A 387 24.12 11.89 3.63
CA TYR A 387 25.57 11.72 3.46
C TYR A 387 25.98 11.06 2.15
N ILE A 388 25.22 11.24 1.07
CA ILE A 388 25.71 10.81 -0.25
C ILE A 388 26.94 11.65 -0.61
N ASN A 389 28.03 10.97 -0.96
CA ASN A 389 29.30 11.57 -1.34
C ASN A 389 29.77 11.06 -2.72
N ASN A 390 30.82 11.70 -3.23
CA ASN A 390 31.43 11.38 -4.52
C ASN A 390 31.82 9.91 -4.66
N ASP A 391 32.29 9.25 -3.58
CA ASP A 391 32.71 7.85 -3.61
C ASP A 391 31.53 6.90 -3.86
N ILE A 392 30.35 7.20 -3.30
CA ILE A 392 29.13 6.44 -3.56
C ILE A 392 28.70 6.62 -5.00
N LEU A 393 28.64 7.86 -5.50
CA LEU A 393 28.24 8.13 -6.89
C LEU A 393 29.21 7.49 -7.90
N THR A 394 30.51 7.54 -7.62
CA THR A 394 31.55 6.84 -8.39
C THR A 394 31.28 5.34 -8.43
N SER A 395 31.05 4.74 -7.25
CA SER A 395 30.76 3.31 -7.13
C SER A 395 29.49 2.91 -7.90
N ILE A 396 28.48 3.79 -7.99
CA ILE A 396 27.29 3.53 -8.80
C ILE A 396 27.65 3.46 -10.28
N GLY A 397 28.34 4.48 -10.79
CA GLY A 397 28.69 4.59 -12.21
C GLY A 397 29.58 3.45 -12.71
N GLU A 398 30.47 2.96 -11.86
CA GLU A 398 31.37 1.86 -12.20
C GLU A 398 30.66 0.49 -12.23
N ASN A 399 29.73 0.28 -11.29
CA ASN A 399 29.24 -1.06 -10.97
C ASN A 399 27.82 -1.35 -11.47
N HIS A 400 26.93 -0.37 -11.60
CA HIS A 400 25.49 -0.59 -11.82
C HIS A 400 25.03 -0.15 -13.21
N ARG A 401 25.35 -0.95 -14.23
CA ARG A 401 25.10 -0.60 -15.66
C ARG A 401 23.71 -0.98 -16.19
N ASN A 402 22.95 -1.75 -15.40
CA ASN A 402 21.65 -2.29 -15.79
C ASN A 402 20.45 -1.50 -15.25
N LEU A 403 20.68 -0.29 -14.73
CA LEU A 403 19.62 0.54 -14.16
C LEU A 403 18.60 0.97 -15.22
N CYS A 404 17.32 0.81 -14.86
CA CYS A 404 16.14 1.29 -15.57
C CYS A 404 15.47 2.44 -14.80
N PHE A 405 15.61 2.46 -13.47
CA PHE A 405 15.18 3.55 -12.60
C PHE A 405 16.34 3.98 -11.72
N PHE A 406 16.60 5.29 -11.66
CA PHE A 406 17.61 5.86 -10.77
C PHE A 406 17.09 7.13 -10.08
N SER A 407 17.19 7.17 -8.77
CA SER A 407 16.87 8.33 -7.95
C SER A 407 18.04 8.67 -7.04
N THR A 408 18.54 9.91 -7.14
CA THR A 408 19.59 10.41 -6.25
C THR A 408 19.42 11.89 -5.93
N GLN A 409 20.24 12.37 -5.00
CA GLN A 409 20.38 13.78 -4.70
C GLN A 409 21.74 14.33 -5.20
N ILE A 410 21.80 15.65 -5.35
CA ILE A 410 23.00 16.44 -5.69
C ILE A 410 23.14 17.47 -4.56
N THR A 411 24.21 17.37 -3.79
CA THR A 411 24.47 18.22 -2.61
C THR A 411 25.58 19.25 -2.88
N ALA A 412 26.45 18.99 -3.86
CA ALA A 412 27.52 19.89 -4.28
C ALA A 412 27.74 19.88 -5.80
N ASP A 413 28.43 20.90 -6.32
CA ASP A 413 28.83 20.95 -7.75
C ASP A 413 29.76 19.79 -8.14
N ASP A 414 30.56 19.32 -7.19
CA ASP A 414 31.48 18.19 -7.38
C ASP A 414 30.75 16.85 -7.64
N ASP A 415 29.46 16.73 -7.32
CA ASP A 415 28.66 15.54 -7.62
C ASP A 415 28.33 15.41 -9.12
N ILE A 416 28.30 16.54 -9.85
CA ILE A 416 27.78 16.63 -11.23
C ILE A 416 28.58 15.73 -12.21
N PRO A 417 29.92 15.71 -12.20
CA PRO A 417 30.69 14.80 -13.07
C PRO A 417 30.36 13.32 -12.83
N TYR A 418 30.14 12.92 -11.57
CA TYR A 418 29.79 11.54 -11.22
C TYR A 418 28.39 11.18 -11.67
N LEU A 419 27.43 12.11 -11.56
CA LEU A 419 26.11 11.94 -12.16
C LEU A 419 26.20 11.67 -13.67
N PHE A 420 26.97 12.47 -14.39
CA PHE A 420 27.13 12.28 -15.84
C PHE A 420 27.76 10.93 -16.17
N ASN A 421 28.77 10.50 -15.42
CA ASN A 421 29.35 9.17 -15.55
C ASN A 421 28.32 8.04 -15.30
N ILE A 422 27.41 8.20 -14.34
CA ILE A 422 26.33 7.22 -14.10
C ILE A 422 25.40 7.15 -15.30
N LEU A 423 25.01 8.29 -15.86
CA LEU A 423 24.10 8.37 -17.01
C LEU A 423 24.72 7.72 -18.25
N ASP A 424 25.99 7.99 -18.53
CA ASP A 424 26.73 7.39 -19.66
C ASP A 424 26.84 5.86 -19.53
N ASN A 425 26.99 5.36 -18.30
CA ASN A 425 27.10 3.93 -18.02
C ASN A 425 25.75 3.21 -17.85
N SER A 426 24.62 3.92 -17.92
CA SER A 426 23.26 3.38 -17.71
C SER A 426 22.38 3.54 -18.96
N PRO A 427 22.69 2.86 -20.08
CA PRO A 427 21.97 3.05 -21.34
C PRO A 427 20.52 2.57 -21.32
N ASN A 428 20.15 1.73 -20.35
CA ASN A 428 18.81 1.19 -20.17
C ASN A 428 17.92 2.06 -19.27
N LEU A 429 18.40 3.24 -18.84
CA LEU A 429 17.65 4.10 -17.94
C LEU A 429 16.39 4.67 -18.60
N GLU A 430 15.24 4.45 -17.98
CA GLU A 430 13.92 4.87 -18.45
C GLU A 430 13.34 6.01 -17.60
N GLU A 431 13.67 6.02 -16.31
CA GLU A 431 13.20 6.99 -15.33
C GLU A 431 14.35 7.51 -14.46
N LEU A 432 14.46 8.84 -14.37
CA LEU A 432 15.51 9.52 -13.61
C LEU A 432 14.92 10.58 -12.68
N HIS A 433 15.21 10.43 -11.39
CA HIS A 433 14.80 11.33 -10.33
C HIS A 433 16.01 12.04 -9.73
N LEU A 434 16.04 13.37 -9.79
CA LEU A 434 17.12 14.19 -9.23
C LEU A 434 16.57 15.19 -8.25
N ILE A 435 17.22 15.29 -7.10
CA ILE A 435 16.82 16.16 -6.00
C ILE A 435 18.00 17.01 -5.57
N ILE A 436 17.84 18.33 -5.51
CA ILE A 436 18.74 19.19 -4.73
C ILE A 436 18.03 19.42 -3.38
N PRO A 437 18.56 18.92 -2.25
CA PRO A 437 17.93 19.14 -0.96
C PRO A 437 17.90 20.64 -0.60
N VAL A 438 16.91 21.06 0.19
CA VAL A 438 16.62 22.47 0.51
C VAL A 438 17.89 23.21 0.96
N GLU A 439 18.60 22.60 1.90
CA GLU A 439 19.78 23.15 2.57
C GLU A 439 20.97 23.39 1.63
N TYR A 440 20.96 22.79 0.42
CA TYR A 440 22.01 22.92 -0.58
C TYR A 440 21.60 23.73 -1.82
N THR A 441 20.35 24.21 -1.87
CA THR A 441 19.82 24.90 -3.07
C THR A 441 20.61 26.15 -3.44
N SER A 442 21.23 26.87 -2.51
CA SER A 442 22.07 28.04 -2.86
C SER A 442 23.49 27.67 -3.30
N VAL A 443 23.94 26.44 -3.01
CA VAL A 443 25.33 26.01 -3.20
C VAL A 443 25.52 25.31 -4.54
N VAL A 444 24.54 24.52 -5.00
CA VAL A 444 24.61 23.83 -6.28
C VAL A 444 24.26 24.79 -7.43
N ASN A 445 25.10 24.86 -8.44
CA ASN A 445 24.92 25.66 -9.63
C ASN A 445 24.03 24.93 -10.65
N THR A 446 22.83 25.42 -10.93
CA THR A 446 21.87 24.77 -11.84
C THR A 446 22.19 24.91 -13.34
N ARG A 447 23.30 25.56 -13.72
CA ARG A 447 23.65 25.74 -15.14
C ARG A 447 23.90 24.41 -15.88
N PHE A 448 24.29 23.35 -15.16
CA PHE A 448 24.53 22.03 -15.78
C PHE A 448 23.25 21.39 -16.35
N ILE A 449 22.05 21.86 -16.01
CA ILE A 449 20.79 21.25 -16.49
C ILE A 449 20.67 21.24 -18.02
N VAL A 450 21.29 22.21 -18.70
CA VAL A 450 21.30 22.30 -20.16
C VAL A 450 22.17 21.19 -20.75
N ASP A 451 23.30 20.90 -20.11
CA ASP A 451 24.19 19.82 -20.54
C ASP A 451 23.59 18.46 -20.17
N LEU A 452 22.97 18.34 -18.99
CA LEU A 452 22.16 17.19 -18.60
C LEU A 452 21.14 16.87 -19.69
N ALA A 453 20.35 17.85 -20.16
CA ALA A 453 19.32 17.67 -21.18
C ALA A 453 19.84 17.09 -22.50
N LYS A 454 21.11 17.35 -22.85
CA LYS A 454 21.76 16.89 -24.08
C LYS A 454 22.31 15.48 -24.00
N ILE A 455 22.65 15.02 -22.79
CA ILE A 455 23.32 13.72 -22.58
C ILE A 455 22.39 12.63 -22.02
N LEU A 456 21.12 12.96 -21.73
CA LEU A 456 20.15 11.99 -21.20
C LEU A 456 20.13 10.69 -22.03
N PRO A 457 20.22 9.50 -21.38
CA PRO A 457 20.09 8.21 -22.06
C PRO A 457 18.84 8.13 -22.93
N ARG A 458 18.99 7.58 -24.15
CA ARG A 458 17.93 7.60 -25.19
C ARG A 458 16.59 6.98 -24.76
N ARG A 459 16.60 6.07 -23.79
CA ARG A 459 15.41 5.37 -23.28
C ARG A 459 14.64 6.17 -22.22
N ILE A 460 15.22 7.25 -21.69
CA ILE A 460 14.54 8.10 -20.72
C ILE A 460 13.25 8.62 -21.32
N ASN A 461 12.17 8.33 -20.61
CA ASN A 461 10.84 8.78 -20.95
C ASN A 461 10.10 9.39 -19.75
N ALA A 462 10.63 9.24 -18.53
CA ALA A 462 10.13 9.85 -17.32
C ALA A 462 11.24 10.60 -16.57
N LEU A 463 10.95 11.85 -16.17
CA LEU A 463 11.85 12.67 -15.37
C LEU A 463 11.12 13.26 -14.18
N GLN A 464 11.76 13.24 -13.01
CA GLN A 464 11.32 13.98 -11.84
C GLN A 464 12.46 14.80 -11.27
N PHE A 465 12.30 16.12 -11.25
CA PHE A 465 13.28 17.00 -10.63
C PHE A 465 12.68 17.72 -9.42
N SER A 466 13.42 17.76 -8.32
CA SER A 466 13.06 18.58 -7.16
C SER A 466 14.15 19.61 -6.92
N ASN A 467 13.78 20.89 -6.98
CA ASN A 467 14.67 22.05 -6.82
C ASN A 467 15.83 22.18 -7.82
N LEU A 468 15.82 21.36 -8.89
CA LEU A 468 16.81 21.42 -9.97
C LEU A 468 16.52 22.57 -10.95
N ILE A 469 15.25 22.80 -11.26
CA ILE A 469 14.78 23.89 -12.10
C ILE A 469 14.16 24.93 -11.17
N ARG A 470 14.66 26.16 -11.20
CA ARG A 470 14.32 27.23 -10.25
C ARG A 470 13.36 28.26 -10.84
N ASN A 471 13.36 28.41 -12.15
CA ASN A 471 12.56 29.42 -12.84
C ASN A 471 12.11 28.94 -14.23
N ILE A 472 11.31 29.78 -14.90
CA ILE A 472 10.76 29.48 -16.21
C ILE A 472 11.84 29.43 -17.31
N ASP A 473 12.90 30.23 -17.21
CA ASP A 473 13.93 30.29 -18.26
C ASP A 473 14.79 29.02 -18.24
N GLU A 474 15.14 28.52 -17.06
CA GLU A 474 15.76 27.20 -16.88
C GLU A 474 14.87 26.08 -17.41
N TYR A 475 13.57 26.15 -17.16
CA TYR A 475 12.60 25.18 -17.69
C TYR A 475 12.54 25.18 -19.23
N ARG A 476 12.54 26.37 -19.85
CA ARG A 476 12.57 26.53 -21.30
C ARG A 476 13.86 25.96 -21.87
N ASN A 477 15.00 26.40 -21.34
CA ASN A 477 16.32 25.96 -21.77
C ASN A 477 16.46 24.44 -21.69
N PHE A 478 15.99 23.82 -20.59
CA PHE A 478 15.99 22.37 -20.46
C PHE A 478 15.17 21.69 -21.58
N LEU A 479 13.91 22.10 -21.78
CA LEU A 479 13.03 21.48 -22.77
C LEU A 479 13.44 21.73 -24.23
N GLU A 480 14.09 22.85 -24.52
CA GLU A 480 14.62 23.15 -25.86
C GLU A 480 15.83 22.29 -26.20
N ASN A 481 16.66 21.95 -25.21
CA ASN A 481 17.86 21.14 -25.36
C ASN A 481 17.62 19.63 -25.10
N CYS A 482 16.44 19.25 -24.62
CA CYS A 482 16.12 17.86 -24.27
C CYS A 482 16.11 16.96 -25.51
N VAL A 483 17.05 16.02 -25.58
CA VAL A 483 17.22 15.12 -26.73
C VAL A 483 16.27 13.91 -26.69
N VAL A 484 15.65 13.63 -25.55
CA VAL A 484 14.82 12.44 -25.33
C VAL A 484 13.33 12.70 -25.52
N LYS A 485 12.60 11.66 -25.92
CA LYS A 485 11.14 11.72 -26.12
C LYS A 485 10.41 11.48 -24.79
N LEU A 486 10.35 12.52 -23.96
CA LEU A 486 9.63 12.46 -22.68
C LEU A 486 8.14 12.14 -22.84
N LYS A 487 7.67 11.18 -22.05
CA LYS A 487 6.26 10.85 -21.80
C LYS A 487 5.77 11.45 -20.48
N TYR A 488 6.64 11.59 -19.49
CA TYR A 488 6.33 12.17 -18.19
C TYR A 488 7.42 13.15 -17.76
N PHE A 489 7.01 14.32 -17.25
CA PHE A 489 7.93 15.25 -16.63
C PHE A 489 7.28 15.91 -15.40
N HIS A 490 7.94 15.77 -14.25
CA HIS A 490 7.49 16.27 -12.97
C HIS A 490 8.56 17.17 -12.34
N LEU A 491 8.12 18.33 -11.88
CA LEU A 491 8.92 19.31 -11.18
C LEU A 491 8.30 19.60 -9.82
N ASN A 492 9.10 19.46 -8.77
CA ASN A 492 8.79 19.93 -7.42
C ASN A 492 9.65 21.14 -7.10
N PHE A 493 9.03 22.15 -6.50
CA PHE A 493 9.65 23.40 -6.10
C PHE A 493 9.35 23.64 -4.63
N LEU A 494 10.34 24.11 -3.86
CA LEU A 494 10.14 24.44 -2.45
C LEU A 494 9.45 25.79 -2.23
N VAL A 495 9.77 26.80 -3.05
CA VAL A 495 9.28 28.17 -2.81
C VAL A 495 8.08 28.45 -3.70
N CYS A 496 6.94 28.82 -3.09
CA CYS A 496 5.72 29.30 -3.73
C CYS A 496 5.97 30.61 -4.51
N SER A 497 6.63 30.51 -5.66
CA SER A 497 6.88 31.65 -6.55
C SER A 497 6.72 31.28 -8.03
N LEU A 498 6.26 30.06 -8.32
CA LEU A 498 5.97 29.65 -9.68
C LEU A 498 4.89 30.55 -10.27
N ASN A 499 5.24 31.26 -11.33
CA ASN A 499 4.27 31.81 -12.25
C ASN A 499 3.63 30.65 -13.03
N THR A 500 2.69 29.95 -12.39
CA THR A 500 2.01 28.75 -12.90
C THR A 500 1.39 28.98 -14.28
N ARG A 501 0.96 30.22 -14.57
CA ARG A 501 0.42 30.63 -15.88
C ARG A 501 1.47 30.57 -16.98
N GLU A 502 2.71 30.98 -16.69
CA GLU A 502 3.79 30.96 -17.68
C GLU A 502 4.24 29.55 -18.02
N PHE A 503 4.46 28.69 -17.02
CA PHE A 503 4.75 27.27 -17.24
C PHE A 503 3.67 26.60 -18.09
N LYS A 504 2.40 26.83 -17.73
CA LYS A 504 1.24 26.31 -18.47
C LYS A 504 1.20 26.80 -19.91
N ARG A 505 1.42 28.09 -20.14
CA ARG A 505 1.41 28.68 -21.48
C ARG A 505 2.54 28.11 -22.33
N TYR A 506 3.75 28.05 -21.76
CA TYR A 506 4.92 27.53 -22.44
C TYR A 506 4.76 26.06 -22.79
N ILE A 507 4.36 25.20 -21.85
CA ILE A 507 4.28 23.75 -22.12
C ILE A 507 3.24 23.41 -23.19
N ARG A 508 2.13 24.15 -23.25
CA ARG A 508 1.12 24.00 -24.31
C ARG A 508 1.69 24.37 -25.68
N ARG A 509 2.39 25.50 -25.77
CA ARG A 509 3.05 25.95 -27.00
C ARG A 509 4.13 24.97 -27.44
N TRP A 510 5.05 24.62 -26.55
CA TRP A 510 6.12 23.66 -26.80
C TRP A 510 5.57 22.29 -27.23
N SER A 511 4.52 21.80 -26.56
CA SER A 511 3.90 20.51 -26.94
C SER A 511 3.32 20.56 -28.34
N LYS A 512 2.64 21.67 -28.71
CA LYS A 512 2.13 21.87 -30.07
C LYS A 512 3.25 21.93 -31.11
N GLU A 513 4.32 22.68 -30.83
CA GLU A 513 5.49 22.80 -31.72
C GLU A 513 6.22 21.46 -31.92
N LYS A 514 6.26 20.62 -30.88
CA LYS A 514 6.86 19.28 -30.94
C LYS A 514 5.88 18.17 -31.38
N GLY A 515 4.65 18.52 -31.75
CA GLY A 515 3.63 17.56 -32.18
C GLY A 515 3.20 16.57 -31.09
N LYS A 516 3.35 16.91 -29.81
CA LYS A 516 2.96 16.08 -28.67
C LYS A 516 1.55 16.39 -28.18
N VAL A 517 0.81 15.34 -27.83
CA VAL A 517 -0.53 15.47 -27.23
C VAL A 517 -0.42 15.38 -25.71
N ILE A 518 -0.86 16.43 -25.01
CA ILE A 518 -0.92 16.43 -23.55
C ILE A 518 -2.11 15.57 -23.11
N MET A 519 -1.82 14.46 -22.43
CA MET A 519 -2.84 13.55 -21.88
C MET A 519 -3.35 14.04 -20.53
N ASN A 520 -2.44 14.53 -19.69
CA ASN A 520 -2.74 15.04 -18.36
C ASN A 520 -1.68 16.06 -17.96
N TYR A 521 -2.05 17.01 -17.11
CA TYR A 521 -1.10 17.91 -16.46
C TYR A 521 -1.73 18.47 -15.19
N HIS A 522 -0.90 18.77 -14.20
CA HIS A 522 -1.33 19.37 -12.95
C HIS A 522 -0.31 20.41 -12.51
N ILE A 523 -0.81 21.52 -11.97
CA ILE A 523 0.02 22.63 -11.54
C ILE A 523 -0.54 23.17 -10.23
N THR A 524 0.30 23.16 -9.20
CA THR A 524 0.08 23.85 -7.91
C THR A 524 1.17 24.91 -7.74
N SER A 525 1.15 25.62 -6.61
CA SER A 525 2.18 26.61 -6.27
C SER A 525 3.59 26.01 -6.14
N ASN A 526 3.69 24.70 -5.91
CA ASN A 526 4.93 24.00 -5.60
C ASN A 526 5.17 22.73 -6.44
N LYS A 527 4.24 22.35 -7.32
CA LYS A 527 4.36 21.16 -8.17
C LYS A 527 3.86 21.44 -9.56
N PHE A 528 4.56 20.88 -10.54
CA PHE A 528 4.15 20.90 -11.93
C PHE A 528 4.43 19.53 -12.52
N TYR A 529 3.41 18.85 -13.05
CA TYR A 529 3.66 17.67 -13.89
C TYR A 529 2.88 17.74 -15.19
N VAL A 530 3.42 17.06 -16.20
CA VAL A 530 2.81 16.90 -17.52
C VAL A 530 3.06 15.48 -18.03
N MET A 531 2.03 14.93 -18.69
CA MET A 531 2.05 13.64 -19.35
C MET A 531 1.72 13.81 -20.83
N TRP A 532 2.53 13.20 -21.69
CA TRP A 532 2.35 13.20 -23.13
C TRP A 532 2.07 11.80 -23.68
N ARG A 533 1.36 11.76 -24.81
CA ARG A 533 1.23 10.58 -25.68
C ARG A 533 2.22 10.63 -26.84
#